data_AF-A0A517SU32-F1
#
_entry.id   AF-A0A517SU32-F1
#
_cell.length_a   1.000
_cell.length_b   1.000
_cell.length_c   1.000
_cell.angle_alpha   90.00
_cell.angle_beta   90.00
_cell.angle_gamma   90.00
#
_symmetry.space_group_name_H-M   'P 1'
#
loop_
_entity.id
_entity.type
_entity.pdbx_description
1 polymer ?
#
loop_
_entity_poly.entity_id
_entity_poly.type
_entity_poly.pdbx_seq_one_letter_code
_entity_poly.pdbx_strand_id
1 'polypeptide(L)' 'MPSGIERVREIKRLRTRRKKVAKLLGRAKAGTMDKAEVVRKLRRLTPGADVIIKREGLA' A
#
# COMPACT_ATOMS: atom_id res chain seq x y z
N MET A 1 16.75 21.52 -11.62
CA MET A 1 16.92 20.09 -11.26
C MET A 1 16.67 19.26 -12.52
N PRO A 2 17.55 18.33 -12.93
CA PRO A 2 17.34 17.57 -14.16
C PRO A 2 16.13 16.62 -14.02
N SER A 3 15.20 16.69 -14.97
CA SER A 3 13.91 16.00 -14.98
C SER A 3 14.00 14.47 -14.82
N GLY A 4 15.12 13.86 -15.21
CA GLY A 4 15.38 12.43 -15.02
C GLY A 4 15.40 11.99 -13.54
N ILE A 5 15.82 12.87 -12.63
CA ILE A 5 15.89 12.54 -11.18
C ILE A 5 14.49 12.45 -10.57
N GLU A 6 13.56 13.30 -11.00
CA GLU A 6 12.19 13.32 -10.48
C GLU A 6 11.42 12.07 -10.91
N ARG A 7 11.57 11.65 -12.17
CA ARG A 7 10.98 10.39 -12.68
C ARG A 7 11.52 9.17 -11.93
N VAL A 8 12.82 9.10 -11.66
CA VAL A 8 13.41 8.01 -10.89
C VAL A 8 12.92 8.01 -9.44
N ARG A 9 12.81 9.18 -8.80
CA ARG A 9 12.25 9.31 -7.44
C ARG A 9 10.79 8.87 -7.38
N GLU A 10 10.00 9.25 -8.38
CA GLU A 10 8.61 8.83 -8.50
C GLU A 10 8.48 7.31 -8.63
N ILE A 11 9.25 6.69 -9.54
CA ILE A 11 9.28 5.23 -9.69
C ILE A 11 9.67 4.54 -8.37
N LYS A 12 10.67 5.07 -7.65
CA LYS A 12 11.07 4.54 -6.34
C LYS A 12 9.92 4.66 -5.32
N ARG A 13 9.20 5.78 -5.27
CA ARG A 13 8.03 5.96 -4.38
C ARG A 13 6.92 4.96 -4.71
N LEU A 14 6.60 4.76 -6.01
CA LEU A 14 5.61 3.79 -6.46
C LEU A 14 6.00 2.35 -6.07
N ARG A 15 7.25 1.95 -6.32
CA ARG A 15 7.77 0.63 -5.91
C ARG A 15 7.69 0.43 -4.40
N THR A 16 8.01 1.46 -3.63
CA THR A 16 7.97 1.42 -2.16
C THR A 16 6.54 1.28 -1.65
N ARG A 17 5.59 2.02 -2.24
CA ARG A 17 4.15 1.87 -1.94
C ARG A 17 3.67 0.44 -2.24
N ARG A 18 3.98 -0.12 -3.42
CA ARG A 18 3.61 -1.50 -3.78
C ARG A 18 4.13 -2.53 -2.77
N LYS A 19 5.41 -2.43 -2.38
CA LYS A 19 6.01 -3.34 -1.37
C LYS A 19 5.30 -3.23 0.00
N LYS A 20 5.01 -2.01 0.45
CA LYS A 20 4.33 -1.78 1.74
C LYS A 20 2.90 -2.32 1.74
N VAL A 21 2.15 -2.12 0.65
CA VAL A 21 0.81 -2.69 0.47
C VAL A 21 0.87 -4.21 0.55
N ALA A 22 1.75 -4.85 -0.22
CA ALA A 22 1.90 -6.31 -0.21
C ALA A 22 2.21 -6.86 1.19
N LYS A 23 3.07 -6.17 1.96
CA LYS A 23 3.40 -6.56 3.34
C LYS A 23 2.18 -6.47 4.27
N LEU A 24 1.37 -5.41 4.15
CA LEU A 24 0.15 -5.24 4.95
C LEU A 24 -0.90 -6.31 4.62
N LEU A 25 -1.08 -6.61 3.34
CA LEU A 25 -1.98 -7.68 2.89
C LEU A 25 -1.52 -9.05 3.37
N GLY A 26 -0.22 -9.34 3.28
CA GLY A 26 0.35 -10.59 3.81
C GLY A 26 0.13 -10.75 5.31
N ARG A 27 0.26 -9.67 6.09
CA ARG A 27 -0.02 -9.68 7.54
C ARG A 27 -1.50 -9.92 7.86
N ALA A 28 -2.40 -9.33 7.07
CA ALA A 28 -3.83 -9.55 7.21
C ALA A 28 -4.22 -11.00 6.88
N LYS A 29 -3.67 -11.57 5.81
CA LYS A 29 -3.88 -12.98 5.43
C LYS A 29 -3.32 -13.96 6.46
N ALA A 30 -2.16 -13.65 7.03
CA ALA A 30 -1.54 -14.46 8.08
C ALA A 30 -2.24 -14.33 9.46
N GLY A 31 -3.22 -13.43 9.62
CA GLY A 31 -3.90 -13.18 10.90
C GLY A 31 -3.03 -12.46 11.95
N THR A 32 -1.79 -12.07 11.61
CA THR A 32 -0.84 -11.39 12.52
C THR A 32 -1.22 -9.93 12.83
N MET A 33 -2.20 -9.37 12.13
CA MET A 33 -2.64 -7.99 12.29
C MET A 33 -4.14 -7.90 12.03
N ASP A 34 -4.83 -7.11 12.84
CA ASP A 34 -6.27 -6.91 12.70
C ASP A 34 -6.62 -6.24 11.36
N LYS A 35 -7.71 -6.71 10.73
CA LYS A 35 -8.17 -6.24 9.42
C LYS A 35 -8.52 -4.76 9.46
N ALA A 36 -9.13 -4.27 10.55
CA ALA A 36 -9.45 -2.86 10.71
C ALA A 36 -8.19 -1.97 10.79
N GLU A 37 -7.14 -2.47 11.43
CA GLU A 37 -5.85 -1.76 11.51
C GLU A 37 -5.14 -1.73 10.15
N VAL A 38 -5.22 -2.82 9.37
CA VAL A 38 -4.69 -2.90 8.00
C VAL A 38 -5.42 -1.92 7.08
N VAL A 39 -6.76 -1.84 7.17
CA VAL A 39 -7.58 -0.88 6.41
C VAL A 39 -7.16 0.56 6.70
N ARG A 40 -6.99 0.93 7.98
CA ARG A 40 -6.51 2.27 8.37
C ARG A 40 -5.12 2.58 7.79
N LYS A 41 -4.19 1.62 7.87
CA LYS A 41 -2.83 1.77 7.33
C LYS A 41 -2.82 1.89 5.80
N LEU A 42 -3.68 1.14 5.10
CA LEU A 42 -3.83 1.22 3.65
C LEU A 42 -4.35 2.59 3.20
N ARG A 43 -5.41 3.11 3.83
CA ARG A 43 -5.98 4.44 3.52
C ARG A 43 -4.99 5.59 3.65
N ARG A 44 -4.07 5.52 4.62
CA ARG A 44 -3.00 6.52 4.78
C ARG A 44 -1.86 6.38 3.77
N LEU A 45 -1.65 5.19 3.22
CA LEU A 45 -0.50 4.88 2.37
C LEU A 45 -0.74 5.20 0.88
N THR A 46 -1.96 4.97 0.40
CA THR A 46 -2.30 5.11 -1.01
C THR A 46 -3.72 5.63 -1.19
N PRO A 47 -3.97 6.57 -2.11
CA PRO A 47 -5.31 7.08 -2.38
C PRO A 47 -6.26 6.02 -2.95
N GLY A 48 -5.73 5.00 -3.65
CA GLY A 48 -6.53 3.86 -4.17
C GLY A 48 -6.78 2.75 -3.14
N ALA A 49 -6.73 3.05 -1.85
CA ALA A 49 -6.82 2.03 -0.80
C ALA A 49 -8.16 1.30 -0.80
N ASP A 50 -9.28 2.00 -1.03
CA ASP A 50 -10.60 1.40 -0.94
C ASP A 50 -10.83 0.31 -2.01
N VAL A 51 -10.21 0.44 -3.19
CA VAL A 51 -10.23 -0.60 -4.23
C VAL A 51 -9.46 -1.84 -3.77
N ILE A 52 -8.31 -1.65 -3.12
CA ILE A 52 -7.48 -2.75 -2.59
C ILE A 52 -8.21 -3.46 -1.45
N ILE A 53 -8.84 -2.70 -0.56
CA ILE A 53 -9.60 -3.22 0.58
C ILE A 53 -10.78 -4.09 0.10
N LYS A 54 -11.57 -3.59 -0.86
CA LYS A 54 -12.68 -4.34 -1.47
C LYS A 54 -12.18 -5.60 -2.19
N ARG A 55 -11.10 -5.50 -2.96
CA ARG A 55 -10.51 -6.64 -3.70
C ARG A 55 -10.04 -7.76 -2.77
N GLU A 56 -9.50 -7.41 -1.60
CA GLU A 56 -8.91 -8.37 -0.67
C GLU A 56 -9.88 -8.81 0.45
N GLY A 57 -11.16 -8.38 0.41
CA GLY A 57 -12.18 -8.77 1.39
C GLY A 57 -11.86 -8.33 2.82
N LEU A 58 -11.20 -7.17 2.96
CA LEU A 58 -10.78 -6.62 4.25
C LEU A 58 -11.85 -5.74 4.92
N ALA A 59 -12.93 -5.42 4.18
CA ALA A 59 -14.12 -4.71 4.63
C ALA A 59 -15.35 -5.30 3.94
#